data_AF-A0A7W4E8L9-F1
#
_entry.id   AF-A0A7W4E8L9-F1
#
_cell.length_a   1.000
_cell.length_b   1.000
_cell.length_c   1.000
_cell.angle_alpha   90.00
_cell.angle_beta   90.00
_cell.angle_gamma   90.00
#
_symmetry.space_group_name_H-M   'P 1'
#
loop_
_entity.id
_entity.type
_entity.pdbx_description
1 polymer ?
#
loop_
_entity_poly.entity_id
_entity_poly.type
_entity_poly.pdbx_seq_one_letter_code
_entity_poly.pdbx_strand_id
1 'polypeptide(L)' 'MANKILKILLQIFSIVIILAVLYILSVFFFPYFADKYGNSYINAKIRNIKNMAFSISSPNGSLNLPF' A
#
# COMPACT_ATOMS: atom_id res chain seq x y z
N MET A 1 -4.12 7.85 -34.11
CA MET A 1 -4.84 6.89 -33.22
C MET A 1 -4.02 6.51 -31.99
N ALA A 2 -2.74 6.13 -32.12
CA ALA A 2 -1.87 5.72 -31.01
C ALA A 2 -1.84 6.70 -29.81
N ASN A 3 -1.79 8.00 -30.06
CA ASN A 3 -1.75 9.01 -28.99
C ASN A 3 -3.07 9.08 -28.17
N LYS A 4 -4.21 8.70 -28.75
CA LYS A 4 -5.48 8.61 -28.02
C LYS A 4 -5.51 7.39 -27.09
N ILE A 5 -5.01 6.24 -27.58
CA ILE A 5 -4.92 5.00 -26.79
C ILE A 5 -3.97 5.18 -25.60
N LEU A 6 -2.81 5.81 -25.84
CA LEU A 6 -1.84 6.11 -24.78
C LEU A 6 -2.45 7.00 -23.68
N LYS A 7 -3.20 8.03 -24.05
CA LYS A 7 -3.90 8.90 -23.08
C LYS A 7 -4.91 8.14 -22.23
N ILE A 8 -5.69 7.26 -22.84
CA ILE A 8 -6.67 6.42 -22.11
C ILE A 8 -5.94 5.47 -21.15
N LEU A 9 -4.85 4.83 -21.60
CA LEU A 9 -4.05 3.94 -20.77
C LEU A 9 -3.49 4.68 -19.53
N LEU A 10 -2.95 5.88 -19.73
CA LEU A 10 -2.45 6.74 -18.66
C LEU A 10 -3.54 7.13 -17.66
N GLN A 11 -4.76 7.42 -18.13
CA GLN A 11 -5.89 7.72 -17.26
C GLN A 11 -6.29 6.51 -16.41
N ILE A 12 -6.42 5.33 -17.02
CA ILE A 12 -6.73 4.09 -16.30
C ILE A 12 -5.66 3.79 -15.26
N PHE A 13 -4.39 3.89 -15.66
CA PHE A 13 -3.26 3.67 -14.75
C PHE A 13 -3.28 4.64 -13.57
N SER A 14 -3.60 5.92 -13.81
CA SER A 14 -3.72 6.92 -12.74
C SER A 14 -4.85 6.58 -11.76
N ILE A 15 -6.00 6.13 -12.27
CA ILE A 15 -7.13 5.69 -11.43
C ILE A 15 -6.73 4.48 -10.59
N VAL A 16 -6.05 3.49 -11.17
CA VAL A 16 -5.56 2.31 -10.45
C VAL A 16 -4.60 2.70 -9.34
N ILE A 17 -3.68 3.64 -9.59
CA ILE A 17 -2.77 4.17 -8.55
C ILE A 17 -3.57 4.79 -7.40
N ILE A 18 -4.54 5.64 -7.70
CA ILE A 18 -5.37 6.30 -6.68
C ILE A 18 -6.09 5.25 -5.82
N LEU A 19 -6.69 4.23 -6.45
CA LEU A 19 -7.35 3.14 -5.74
C LEU A 19 -6.37 2.34 -4.86
N ALA A 20 -5.17 2.08 -5.35
CA ALA A 20 -4.13 1.39 -4.58
C ALA A 20 -3.70 2.20 -3.35
N VAL A 21 -3.52 3.53 -3.49
CA VAL A 21 -3.20 4.41 -2.37
C VAL A 21 -4.31 4.42 -1.33
N LEU A 22 -5.57 4.55 -1.75
CA LEU A 22 -6.72 4.50 -0.85
C LEU A 22 -6.81 3.16 -0.11
N TYR A 23 -6.52 2.06 -0.80
CA TYR A 23 -6.48 0.74 -0.18
C TYR A 23 -5.39 0.65 0.90
N ILE A 24 -4.16 1.08 0.60
CA ILE A 24 -3.05 1.08 1.56
C ILE A 24 -3.39 1.93 2.79
N LEU A 25 -3.96 3.13 2.59
CA LEU A 25 -4.42 3.98 3.69
C LEU A 25 -5.47 3.27 4.55
N SER A 26 -6.44 2.60 3.92
CA SER A 26 -7.45 1.81 4.64
C SER A 26 -6.81 0.71 5.49
N VAL A 27 -5.83 -0.04 4.95
CA VAL A 27 -5.08 -1.06 5.71
C VAL A 27 -4.32 -0.43 6.90
N PHE A 28 -3.80 0.79 6.74
CA PHE A 28 -3.01 1.47 7.76
C PHE A 28 -3.83 2.00 8.93
N PHE A 29 -5.01 2.58 8.64
CA PHE A 29 -5.88 3.24 9.62
C PHE A 29 -6.99 2.32 10.15
N PHE A 30 -7.44 1.36 9.35
CA PHE A 30 -8.57 0.47 9.67
C PHE A 30 -8.21 -1.02 9.47
N PRO A 31 -7.17 -1.54 10.16
CA PRO A 31 -6.65 -2.89 9.90
C PRO A 31 -7.69 -4.01 10.13
N TYR A 32 -8.56 -3.87 11.14
CA TYR A 32 -9.62 -4.85 11.42
C TYR A 32 -10.62 -4.96 10.26
N PHE A 33 -11.06 -3.83 9.71
CA PHE A 33 -11.97 -3.81 8.57
C PHE A 33 -11.27 -4.29 7.30
N ALA A 34 -10.02 -3.87 7.09
CA ALA A 34 -9.24 -4.30 5.95
C ALA A 34 -9.04 -5.82 5.94
N ASP A 35 -8.78 -6.45 7.10
CA ASP A 35 -8.60 -7.91 7.19
C ASP A 35 -9.91 -8.68 7.09
N LYS A 36 -11.02 -8.08 7.54
CA LYS A 36 -12.35 -8.69 7.45
C LYS A 36 -12.92 -8.70 6.03
N TYR A 37 -12.67 -7.65 5.25
CA TYR A 37 -13.28 -7.45 3.93
C TYR A 37 -12.29 -7.50 2.76
N GLY A 38 -11.00 -7.41 3.03
CA GLY A 38 -9.93 -7.44 2.04
C GLY A 38 -9.10 -8.72 2.10
N ASN A 39 -7.92 -8.68 1.48
CA ASN A 39 -7.01 -9.82 1.47
C ASN A 39 -6.06 -9.73 2.67
N SER A 40 -6.31 -10.57 3.68
CA SER A 40 -5.53 -10.60 4.93
C SER A 40 -4.02 -10.81 4.72
N TYR A 41 -3.63 -11.63 3.74
CA TYR A 41 -2.22 -11.86 3.39
C TYR A 41 -1.55 -10.61 2.82
N ILE A 42 -2.22 -9.92 1.91
CA ILE A 42 -1.71 -8.66 1.33
C ILE A 42 -1.65 -7.57 2.41
N ASN A 43 -2.66 -7.49 3.27
CA ASN A 43 -2.71 -6.50 4.35
C ASN A 43 -1.60 -6.69 5.37
N ALA A 44 -1.31 -7.95 5.74
CA ALA A 44 -0.18 -8.27 6.61
C ALA A 44 1.14 -7.78 6.01
N LYS A 45 1.37 -7.98 4.70
CA LYS A 45 2.55 -7.44 4.01
C LYS A 45 2.61 -5.91 4.04
N ILE A 46 1.49 -5.25 3.73
CA ILE A 46 1.38 -3.78 3.76
C ILE A 46 1.72 -3.24 5.17
N ARG A 47 1.22 -3.89 6.23
CA ARG A 47 1.56 -3.53 7.62
C ARG A 47 3.00 -3.83 7.99
N ASN A 48 3.58 -4.91 7.49
CA ASN A 48 5.00 -5.19 7.74
C ASN A 48 5.89 -4.11 7.12
N ILE A 49 5.57 -3.65 5.91
CA ILE A 49 6.27 -2.52 5.27
C ILE A 49 6.10 -1.24 6.10
N LYS A 50 4.88 -0.96 6.59
CA LYS A 50 4.62 0.15 7.52
C LYS A 50 5.56 0.09 8.73
N ASN A 51 5.57 -1.05 9.41
CA ASN A 51 6.36 -1.24 10.63
C ASN A 51 7.87 -1.12 10.36
N MET A 52 8.34 -1.61 9.20
CA MET A 52 9.72 -1.44 8.76
C MET A 52 10.06 0.03 8.47
N ALA A 53 9.15 0.78 7.84
CA ALA A 53 9.36 2.21 7.60
C ALA A 53 9.42 3.02 8.91
N PHE A 54 8.61 2.66 9.90
CA PHE A 54 8.65 3.28 11.23
C PHE A 54 9.87 2.86 12.07
N SER A 55 10.38 1.64 11.91
CA SER A 55 11.60 1.22 12.63
C SER A 55 12.85 1.90 12.08
N ILE A 56 12.90 2.21 10.78
CA ILE A 56 13.98 2.98 10.15
C ILE A 56 14.00 4.43 10.63
N SER A 57 12.83 5.02 10.92
CA SER A 57 12.73 6.41 11.42
C SER A 57 12.87 6.54 12.95
N SER A 58 13.12 5.44 13.66
CA SER A 58 13.37 5.44 15.10
C SER A 58 14.81 5.87 15.43
N PRO A 59 15.04 6.76 16.42
CA PRO A 59 16.36 7.31 16.74
C PRO A 59 17.45 6.28 17.09
N ASN A 60 17.07 5.04 17.43
CA ASN A 60 17.99 4.00 17.87
C ASN A 60 18.42 3.01 16.77
N GLY A 61 17.99 3.18 15.52
CA GLY A 61 18.57 2.49 14.36
C GLY A 61 18.61 0.96 14.38
N SER A 62 17.97 0.29 15.34
CA SER A 62 17.97 -1.17 15.43
C SER A 62 16.92 -1.72 14.47
N LEU A 63 17.40 -2.19 13.31
CA LEU A 63 16.64 -2.92 12.30
C LEU A 63 16.24 -4.31 12.86
N ASN A 64 15.23 -4.36 13.75
CA ASN A 64 14.63 -5.63 14.15
C ASN A 64 13.66 -6.08 13.07
N LEU A 65 14.16 -6.88 12.12
CA LEU A 65 13.34 -7.62 11.17
C LEU A 65 12.70 -8.81 11.90
N PRO A 66 11.36 -8.88 12.04
CA PRO A 66 10.73 -10.13 12.41
C PRO A 66 10.67 -10.99 11.14
N PHE A 67 11.42 -12.07 11.13
CA PHE A 67 11.17 -13.20 10.23
C PHE A 67 9.87 -13.89 10.64
#